data_AF-A0A1I8BWN8-F1
#
_entry.id   AF-A0A1I8BWN8-F1
#
_cell.length_a   1.000
_cell.length_b   1.000
_cell.length_c   1.000
_cell.angle_alpha   90.00
_cell.angle_beta   90.00
_cell.angle_gamma   90.00
#
_symmetry.space_group_name_H-M   'P 1'
#
loop_
_entity.id
_entity.type
_entity.pdbx_description
1 polymer ?
#
loop_
_entity_poly.entity_id
_entity_poly.type
_entity_poly.pdbx_seq_one_letter_code
_entity_poly.pdbx_strand_id
1 'polypeptide(L)'
;MKEIVLLRCMHNAVHGRIGAQKFVIPNENDVNSCKLADFDSSNIKNENPRISNTDKVDFGYMIADLIRNRLGGASKDGRLERIAKECVNVAYPTSSMTAIVKFLNGECDGFKRDRVILPGNTIWCE
;
A
#
# COMPACT_ATOMS: atom_id res chain seq x y z
N MET A 1 -25.81 16.68 12.32
CA MET A 1 -25.13 15.67 13.19
C MET A 1 -24.61 14.45 12.43
N LYS A 2 -25.19 14.02 11.29
CA LYS A 2 -24.70 12.88 10.50
C LYS A 2 -23.38 13.14 9.72
N GLU A 3 -23.12 14.37 9.30
CA GLU A 3 -21.91 14.71 8.51
C GLU A 3 -20.61 14.74 9.34
N ILE A 4 -20.68 15.17 10.61
CA ILE A 4 -19.50 15.23 11.50
C ILE A 4 -18.99 13.81 11.86
N VAL A 5 -19.90 12.82 11.93
CA VAL A 5 -19.54 11.41 12.17
C VAL A 5 -18.84 10.80 10.95
N LEU A 6 -19.26 11.16 9.73
CA LEU A 6 -18.61 10.71 8.50
C LEU A 6 -17.16 11.23 8.38
N LEU A 7 -16.93 12.50 8.72
CA LEU A 7 -15.60 13.13 8.68
C LEU A 7 -14.63 12.58 9.75
N ARG A 8 -15.13 12.22 10.94
CA ARG A 8 -14.30 11.60 12.00
C ARG A 8 -13.88 10.16 11.66
N CYS A 9 -14.64 9.44 10.83
CA CYS A 9 -14.27 8.09 10.39
C CYS A 9 -13.11 8.08 9.39
N MET A 10 -12.91 9.17 8.62
CA MET A 10 -11.94 9.17 7.51
C MET A 10 -10.46 9.15 7.91
N HIS A 11 -10.11 9.46 9.16
CA HIS A 11 -8.71 9.53 9.60
C HIS A 11 -8.26 8.30 10.40
N ASN A 12 -9.20 7.44 10.81
CA ASN A 12 -8.95 6.29 11.69
C ASN A 12 -9.76 5.09 11.21
N ALA A 13 -9.75 4.75 9.92
CA ALA A 13 -10.40 3.54 9.42
C ALA A 13 -9.35 2.58 8.84
N VAL A 14 -9.62 1.29 8.99
CA VAL A 14 -8.89 0.17 8.39
C VAL A 14 -9.93 -0.64 7.62
N HIS A 15 -9.67 -0.95 6.36
CA HIS A 15 -10.53 -1.78 5.53
C HIS A 15 -10.63 -3.20 6.08
N GLY A 16 -9.54 -3.70 6.65
CA GLY A 16 -9.45 -4.97 7.38
C GLY A 16 -9.24 -6.18 6.48
N ARG A 17 -9.32 -5.98 5.15
CA ARG A 17 -9.14 -7.02 4.15
C ARG A 17 -8.87 -6.41 2.78
N ILE A 18 -7.61 -6.16 2.43
CA ILE A 18 -7.24 -5.68 1.10
C ILE A 18 -6.92 -6.88 0.19
N GLY A 19 -7.40 -6.83 -1.05
CA GLY A 19 -7.12 -7.85 -2.06
C GLY A 19 -7.63 -7.40 -3.43
N ALA A 20 -7.12 -8.01 -4.51
CA ALA A 20 -7.43 -7.58 -5.87
C ALA A 20 -8.93 -7.56 -6.18
N GLN A 21 -9.68 -8.51 -5.62
CA GLN A 21 -11.14 -8.63 -5.74
C GLN A 21 -11.93 -7.51 -5.04
N LYS A 22 -11.27 -6.67 -4.24
CA LYS A 22 -11.88 -5.50 -3.56
C LYS A 22 -11.76 -4.23 -4.40
N PHE A 23 -10.99 -4.27 -5.48
CA PHE A 23 -10.84 -3.15 -6.39
C PHE A 23 -11.78 -3.34 -7.58
N VAL A 24 -12.66 -2.36 -7.80
CA VAL A 24 -13.64 -2.36 -8.88
C VAL A 24 -13.29 -1.22 -9.84
N ILE A 25 -13.31 -1.50 -11.13
CA ILE A 25 -13.17 -0.50 -12.19
C ILE A 25 -14.57 -0.26 -12.78
N PRO A 26 -15.29 0.80 -12.38
CA PRO A 26 -16.67 1.03 -12.79
C PRO A 26 -16.79 1.33 -14.30
N ASN A 27 -15.74 1.89 -14.89
CA ASN A 27 -15.64 2.15 -16.32
C ASN A 27 -14.34 1.53 -16.84
N GLU A 28 -14.45 0.44 -17.60
CA GLU A 28 -13.30 -0.27 -18.19
C GLU A 28 -12.44 0.59 -19.12
N ASN A 29 -12.99 1.69 -19.66
CA ASN A 29 -12.26 2.65 -20.48
C ASN A 29 -11.49 3.70 -19.66
N ASP A 30 -11.67 3.73 -18.33
CA ASP A 30 -10.97 4.63 -17.42
C ASP A 30 -10.36 3.84 -16.27
N VAL A 31 -9.12 3.37 -16.46
CA VAL A 31 -8.37 2.64 -15.43
C VAL A 31 -8.12 3.48 -14.16
N ASN A 32 -8.21 4.81 -14.25
CA ASN A 32 -8.08 5.70 -13.07
C ASN A 32 -9.37 5.74 -12.24
N SER A 33 -10.48 5.18 -12.76
CA SER A 33 -11.75 5.10 -12.05
C SER A 33 -11.78 4.01 -10.97
N CYS A 34 -10.67 3.29 -10.75
CA CYS A 34 -10.56 2.21 -9.76
C CYS A 34 -11.00 2.66 -8.35
N LYS A 35 -11.91 1.91 -7.74
CA LYS A 35 -12.44 2.16 -6.39
C LYS A 35 -12.28 0.94 -5.50
N LEU A 36 -12.09 1.19 -4.21
CA LEU A 36 -12.15 0.15 -3.18
C LEU A 36 -13.61 -0.12 -2.80
N ALA A 37 -13.96 -1.39 -2.64
CA ALA A 37 -15.30 -1.88 -2.33
C ALA A 37 -15.27 -2.99 -1.26
N ASP A 38 -16.46 -3.37 -0.79
CA ASP A 38 -16.68 -4.41 0.23
C ASP A 38 -16.02 -4.07 1.59
N PHE A 39 -16.70 -3.15 2.28
CA PHE A 39 -16.29 -2.59 3.57
C PHE A 39 -16.81 -3.41 4.77
N ASP A 40 -17.31 -4.64 4.58
CA ASP A 40 -17.90 -5.44 5.65
C ASP A 40 -16.89 -5.82 6.74
N SER A 41 -15.59 -5.84 6.38
CA SER A 41 -14.48 -6.08 7.31
C SER A 41 -13.89 -4.79 7.91
N SER A 42 -14.44 -3.62 7.54
CA SER A 42 -13.88 -2.34 7.93
C SER A 42 -14.12 -2.05 9.41
N ASN A 43 -13.12 -1.44 10.04
CA ASN A 43 -13.18 -1.07 11.44
C ASN A 43 -12.53 0.29 11.67
N ILE A 44 -12.97 0.97 12.73
CA ILE A 44 -12.29 2.17 13.20
C ILE A 44 -11.00 1.71 13.90
N LYS A 45 -9.86 2.34 13.61
CA LYS A 45 -8.63 2.20 14.37
C LYS A 45 -8.91 2.63 15.81
N ASN A 46 -9.22 1.66 16.65
CA ASN A 46 -8.95 1.78 18.07
C ASN A 46 -7.42 1.81 18.23
N GLU A 47 -6.92 2.38 19.33
CA GLU A 47 -5.49 2.67 19.60
C GLU A 47 -4.50 1.49 19.49
N ASN A 48 -4.93 0.32 19.01
CA ASN A 48 -4.09 -0.83 18.76
C ASN A 48 -3.29 -0.69 17.44
N PRO A 49 -1.97 -0.43 17.51
CA PRO A 49 -1.11 -0.22 16.35
C PRO A 49 -0.94 -1.47 15.49
N ARG A 50 -1.31 -2.67 15.97
CA ARG A 50 -1.26 -3.90 15.16
C ARG A 50 -2.33 -3.91 14.07
N ILE A 51 -3.53 -3.39 14.36
CA ILE A 51 -4.63 -3.31 13.38
C ILE A 51 -4.30 -2.30 12.28
N SER A 52 -3.54 -1.25 12.63
CA SER A 52 -3.15 -0.15 11.75
C SER A 52 -2.43 -0.56 10.47
N ASN A 53 -1.70 -1.69 10.48
CA ASN A 53 -0.84 -2.09 9.36
C ASN A 53 -1.42 -3.23 8.51
N THR A 54 -2.57 -3.79 8.88
CA THR A 54 -3.17 -4.96 8.20
C THR A 54 -3.39 -4.69 6.71
N ASP A 55 -4.04 -3.56 6.38
CA ASP A 55 -4.31 -3.19 4.98
C ASP A 55 -3.05 -3.02 4.16
N LYS A 56 -1.98 -2.50 4.77
CA LYS A 56 -0.70 -2.30 4.10
C LYS A 56 -0.02 -3.63 3.83
N VAL A 57 -0.02 -4.54 4.80
CA VAL A 57 0.54 -5.89 4.65
C VAL A 57 -0.22 -6.65 3.56
N ASP A 58 -1.55 -6.61 3.58
CA ASP A 58 -2.42 -7.19 2.56
C ASP A 58 -2.13 -6.62 1.17
N PHE A 59 -1.97 -5.30 1.06
CA PHE A 59 -1.55 -4.63 -0.17
C PHE A 59 -0.18 -5.14 -0.67
N GLY A 60 0.78 -5.33 0.24
CA GLY A 60 2.08 -5.92 -0.08
C GLY A 60 1.98 -7.34 -0.64
N TYR A 61 1.15 -8.19 -0.04
CA TYR A 61 0.89 -9.54 -0.54
C TYR A 61 0.20 -9.54 -1.90
N MET A 62 -0.74 -8.62 -2.12
CA MET A 62 -1.39 -8.45 -3.43
C MET A 62 -0.37 -8.13 -4.53
N ILE A 63 0.59 -7.24 -4.26
CA ILE A 63 1.68 -6.94 -5.20
C ILE A 63 2.57 -8.17 -5.41
N ALA A 64 2.94 -8.88 -4.34
CA ALA A 64 3.75 -10.09 -4.45
C ALA A 64 3.07 -11.18 -5.31
N ASP A 65 1.75 -11.33 -5.17
CA ASP A 65 0.95 -12.25 -5.98
C ASP A 65 0.93 -11.84 -7.46
N LEU A 66 0.77 -10.54 -7.74
CA LEU A 66 0.86 -9.98 -9.09
C LEU A 66 2.21 -10.31 -9.75
N ILE A 67 3.32 -10.11 -9.03
CA ILE A 67 4.67 -10.42 -9.53
C ILE A 67 4.80 -11.91 -9.85
N ARG A 68 4.39 -12.77 -8.91
CA ARG A 68 4.56 -14.23 -9.04
C ARG A 68 3.71 -14.82 -10.16
N ASN A 69 2.42 -14.44 -10.21
CA ASN A 69 1.44 -15.12 -11.04
C ASN A 69 1.15 -14.41 -12.37
N ARG A 70 1.43 -13.09 -12.48
CA ARG A 70 1.11 -12.31 -13.68
C ARG A 70 2.33 -11.77 -14.41
N LEU A 71 3.44 -11.51 -13.70
CA LEU A 71 4.67 -10.98 -14.31
C LEU A 71 5.76 -12.05 -14.54
N GLY A 72 5.46 -13.32 -14.28
CA GLY A 72 6.43 -14.41 -14.48
C GLY A 72 7.56 -14.45 -13.45
N GLY A 73 7.34 -13.87 -12.26
CA GLY A 73 8.25 -14.00 -11.11
C GLY A 73 9.18 -12.81 -10.86
N ALA A 74 9.25 -11.82 -11.76
CA ALA A 74 10.00 -10.57 -11.52
C ALA A 74 9.41 -9.39 -12.32
N SER A 75 9.36 -8.20 -11.70
CA SER A 75 9.14 -6.95 -12.39
C SER A 75 10.42 -6.49 -13.11
N LYS A 76 10.28 -5.81 -14.25
CA LYS A 76 11.43 -5.43 -15.11
C LYS A 76 12.46 -4.55 -14.40
N ASP A 77 12.05 -3.77 -13.41
CA ASP A 77 12.89 -2.79 -12.71
C ASP A 77 13.02 -3.06 -11.20
N GLY A 78 12.43 -4.14 -10.70
CA GLY A 78 12.48 -4.53 -9.29
C GLY A 78 11.66 -3.61 -8.36
N ARG A 79 10.89 -2.64 -8.88
CA ARG A 79 10.18 -1.66 -8.05
C ARG A 79 9.04 -2.29 -7.28
N LEU A 80 8.29 -3.18 -7.93
CA LEU A 80 7.17 -3.86 -7.29
C LEU A 80 7.64 -4.78 -6.15
N GLU A 81 8.79 -5.44 -6.30
CA GLU A 81 9.41 -6.26 -5.26
C GLU A 81 9.81 -5.42 -4.05
N ARG A 82 10.36 -4.23 -4.28
CA ARG A 82 10.71 -3.29 -3.19
C ARG A 82 9.46 -2.83 -2.45
N ILE A 83 8.39 -2.49 -3.15
CA ILE A 83 7.10 -2.12 -2.52
C ILE A 83 6.52 -3.29 -1.73
N ALA A 84 6.45 -4.49 -2.31
CA ALA A 84 5.95 -5.67 -1.62
C ALA A 84 6.74 -5.95 -0.34
N LYS A 85 8.07 -5.88 -0.40
CA LYS A 85 8.94 -6.05 0.76
C LYS A 85 8.77 -4.93 1.79
N GLU A 86 8.58 -3.68 1.37
CA GLU A 86 8.33 -2.53 2.25
C GLU A 86 6.99 -2.63 2.98
N CYS A 87 6.00 -3.24 2.34
CA CYS A 87 4.67 -3.41 2.91
C CYS A 87 4.57 -4.59 3.90
N VAL A 88 5.27 -5.71 3.62
CA VAL A 88 5.17 -6.94 4.42
C VAL A 88 6.14 -6.96 5.61
N ASN A 89 7.21 -6.17 5.59
CA ASN A 89 8.24 -6.25 6.63
C ASN A 89 7.80 -5.63 7.96
N VAL A 90 7.37 -6.46 8.89
CA VAL A 90 6.96 -6.08 10.25
C VAL A 90 8.13 -5.75 11.20
N ALA A 91 9.38 -6.04 10.81
CA ALA A 91 10.54 -5.85 11.69
C ALA A 91 11.04 -4.39 11.76
N TYR A 92 10.62 -3.54 10.82
CA TYR A 92 11.00 -2.13 10.77
C TYR A 92 9.75 -1.23 10.68
N PRO A 93 9.85 0.04 11.11
CA PRO A 93 8.80 1.01 10.85
C PRO A 93 8.57 1.08 9.35
N THR A 94 7.39 0.62 8.92
CA THR A 94 7.08 0.59 7.49
C THR A 94 6.76 2.02 7.04
N SER A 95 7.25 2.43 5.87
CA SER A 95 7.00 3.73 5.26
C SER A 95 5.49 4.03 5.12
N SER A 96 5.10 5.29 5.09
CA SER A 96 3.69 5.59 4.84
C SER A 96 3.22 5.15 3.43
N MET A 97 1.91 5.07 3.19
CA MET A 97 1.39 4.89 1.83
C MET A 97 1.79 6.06 0.92
N THR A 98 1.97 7.26 1.46
CA THR A 98 2.48 8.42 0.71
C THR A 98 3.89 8.18 0.20
N ALA A 99 4.77 7.59 0.99
CA ALA A 99 6.11 7.21 0.55
C ALA A 99 6.09 6.18 -0.59
N ILE A 100 5.15 5.22 -0.56
CA ILE A 100 4.98 4.26 -1.66
C ILE A 100 4.53 4.98 -2.94
N VAL A 101 3.60 5.94 -2.84
CA VAL A 101 3.15 6.74 -4.00
C VAL A 101 4.31 7.57 -4.57
N LYS A 102 5.08 8.26 -3.72
CA LYS A 102 6.29 8.99 -4.15
C LYS A 102 7.28 8.08 -4.87
N PHE A 103 7.49 6.88 -4.33
CA PHE A 103 8.37 5.90 -4.95
C PHE A 103 7.86 5.48 -6.33
N LEU A 104 6.55 5.25 -6.50
CA LEU A 104 5.94 4.93 -7.81
C LEU A 104 6.04 6.09 -8.80
N ASN A 105 5.89 7.34 -8.33
CA ASN A 105 6.00 8.54 -9.16
C ASN A 105 7.45 8.90 -9.53
N GLY A 106 8.45 8.24 -8.93
CA GLY A 106 9.86 8.57 -9.14
C GLY A 106 10.31 9.83 -8.42
N GLU A 107 9.57 10.27 -7.39
CA GLU A 107 9.95 11.40 -6.53
C GLU A 107 11.06 11.02 -5.51
N CYS A 108 11.35 9.72 -5.38
CA CYS A 108 12.41 9.14 -4.58
C CYS A 108 12.88 7.82 -5.20
N ASP A 109 14.14 7.43 -4.92
CA ASP A 109 14.75 6.22 -5.49
C ASP A 109 14.63 4.99 -4.57
N GLY A 110 14.18 5.14 -3.33
CA GLY A 110 13.98 4.00 -2.44
C GLY A 110 13.52 4.32 -1.02
N PHE A 111 13.33 3.26 -0.25
CA PHE A 111 12.93 3.30 1.16
C PHE A 111 14.15 3.20 2.07
N LYS A 112 14.10 3.76 3.28
CA LYS A 112 15.22 3.76 4.26
C LYS A 112 15.92 2.41 4.46
N ARG A 113 15.18 1.31 4.36
CA ARG A 113 15.70 -0.07 4.43
C ARG A 113 16.73 -0.42 3.34
N ASP A 114 16.66 0.24 2.18
CA ASP A 114 17.48 -0.07 1.01
C ASP A 114 18.85 0.65 1.07
N ARG A 115 19.14 1.39 2.16
CA ARG A 115 20.40 2.11 2.39
C ARG A 115 21.65 1.24 2.29
N VAL A 116 21.52 -0.06 2.54
CA VAL A 116 22.63 -1.01 2.43
C VAL A 116 22.90 -1.49 1.00
N ILE A 117 22.02 -1.16 0.05
CA ILE A 117 22.05 -1.66 -1.33
C ILE A 117 22.15 -0.52 -2.35
N LEU A 118 21.60 0.66 -2.05
CA LEU A 118 21.56 1.80 -2.96
C LEU A 118 22.69 2.82 -2.70
N PRO A 119 23.14 3.55 -3.73
CA PRO A 119 24.26 4.50 -3.63
C PRO A 119 23.96 5.73 -2.75
N GLY A 120 25.02 6.43 -2.32
CA GLY A 120 24.92 7.56 -1.39
C GLY A 120 24.21 8.81 -1.91
N ASN A 121 23.97 8.93 -3.22
CA ASN A 121 23.21 10.02 -3.85
C ASN A 121 21.70 9.73 -3.97
N THR A 122 21.20 8.71 -3.27
CA THR A 122 19.79 8.30 -3.27
C THR A 122 18.88 9.32 -2.57
N ILE A 123 17.78 9.69 -3.22
CA ILE A 123 16.65 10.42 -2.64
C ILE A 123 15.73 9.40 -1.95
N TRP A 124 15.57 9.52 -0.63
CA TRP A 124 14.77 8.59 0.17
C TRP A 124 13.32 9.07 0.30
N CYS A 125 12.35 8.17 0.19
CA CYS A 125 10.93 8.54 0.23
C CYS A 125 10.50 9.13 1.58
N GLU A 126 11.12 8.68 2.68
CA GLU A 126 11.02 9.16 4.07
C GLU A 126 12.30 8.81 4.82
#